data_AF-A0A3C1NIN2-F1
#
_entry.id   AF-A0A3C1NIN2-F1
#
_cell.length_a   1.000
_cell.length_b   1.000
_cell.length_c   1.000
_cell.angle_alpha   90.00
_cell.angle_beta   90.00
_cell.angle_gamma   90.00
#
_symmetry.space_group_name_H-M   'P 1'
#
loop_
_entity.id
_entity.type
_entity.pdbx_description
1 polymer ?
#
loop_
_entity_poly.entity_id
_entity_poly.type
_entity_poly.pdbx_seq_one_letter_code
_entity_poly.pdbx_strand_id
1 'polypeptide(L)' 'KEKQIIEDAIKKINASKKYKKPVVTEVQPIERFYPAEAYHQEYIFHHPDNGYVQNISIPEYLHFRKTFRGPFKP' A
#
# COMPACT_ATOMS: atom_id res chain seq x y z
N LYS A 1 -0.75 -20.10 -4.36
CA LYS A 1 0.35 -19.33 -5.01
C LYS A 1 0.58 -17.98 -4.33
N GLU A 2 -0.45 -17.13 -4.20
CA GLU A 2 -0.32 -15.79 -3.61
C GLU A 2 0.10 -15.79 -2.13
N LYS A 3 -0.54 -16.62 -1.30
CA LYS A 3 -0.18 -16.77 0.13
C LYS A 3 1.31 -17.00 0.34
N GLN A 4 1.90 -17.96 -0.38
CA GLN A 4 3.34 -18.26 -0.30
C GLN A 4 4.20 -17.05 -0.67
N ILE A 5 3.86 -16.33 -1.76
CA ILE A 5 4.58 -15.13 -2.20
C ILE A 5 4.55 -14.05 -1.10
N ILE A 6 3.39 -13.84 -0.48
CA ILE A 6 3.20 -12.87 0.59
C ILE A 6 4.01 -13.26 1.83
N GLU A 7 3.93 -14.53 2.26
CA GLU A 7 4.67 -15.04 3.42
C GLU A 7 6.19 -14.95 3.22
N ASP A 8 6.69 -15.24 2.03
CA ASP A 8 8.12 -15.12 1.71
C ASP A 8 8.59 -13.66 1.68
N ALA A 9 7.73 -12.73 1.22
CA ALA A 9 8.01 -11.30 1.32
C ALA A 9 8.08 -10.83 2.79
N ILE A 10 7.14 -11.28 3.65
CA ILE A 10 7.15 -11.00 5.10
C ILE A 10 8.44 -11.52 5.74
N LYS A 11 8.83 -12.77 5.44
CA LYS A 11 10.09 -13.36 5.93
C LYS A 11 11.30 -12.54 5.50
N LYS A 12 11.37 -12.13 4.23
CA LYS A 12 12.47 -11.30 3.69
C LYS A 12 12.56 -9.95 4.40
N ILE A 13 11.43 -9.29 4.65
CA ILE A 13 11.39 -8.00 5.37
C ILE A 13 11.83 -8.18 6.82
N ASN A 14 11.34 -9.19 7.52
CA ASN A 14 11.74 -9.46 8.91
C ASN A 14 13.22 -9.81 9.03
N ALA A 15 13.75 -10.59 8.09
CA ALA A 15 15.17 -10.94 8.03
C ALA A 15 16.06 -9.72 7.77
N SER A 16 15.58 -8.74 7.00
CA SER A 16 16.33 -7.50 6.69
C SER A 16 16.55 -6.59 7.88
N LYS A 17 15.83 -6.79 9.00
CA LYS A 17 15.84 -5.90 10.18
C LYS A 17 15.57 -4.42 9.86
N LYS A 18 14.97 -4.12 8.71
CA LYS A 18 14.55 -2.76 8.33
C LYS A 18 13.66 -2.11 9.39
N TYR A 19 12.82 -2.91 10.05
CA TYR A 19 11.98 -2.50 11.16
C TYR A 19 12.49 -3.11 12.47
N LYS A 20 12.42 -2.33 13.56
CA LYS A 20 12.79 -2.81 14.91
C LYS A 20 11.91 -3.96 15.40
N LYS A 21 10.64 -3.97 14.98
CA LYS A 21 9.63 -4.97 15.33
C LYS A 21 9.28 -5.80 14.09
N PRO A 22 8.87 -7.07 14.27
CA PRO A 22 8.42 -7.90 13.16
C PRO A 22 7.16 -7.34 12.49
N VAL A 23 7.00 -7.64 11.20
CA VAL A 23 5.79 -7.39 10.43
C VAL A 23 4.64 -8.22 11.00
N VAL A 24 3.51 -7.56 11.26
CA VAL A 24 2.27 -8.16 11.84
C VAL A 24 1.12 -8.22 10.83
N THR A 25 1.42 -8.05 9.54
CA THR A 25 0.42 -8.08 8.47
C THR A 25 -0.31 -9.41 8.44
N GLU A 26 -1.64 -9.36 8.45
CA GLU A 26 -2.50 -10.54 8.35
C GLU A 26 -2.53 -11.09 6.91
N VAL A 27 -2.53 -12.42 6.76
CA VAL A 27 -2.61 -13.11 5.47
C VAL A 27 -3.77 -14.09 5.47
N GLN A 28 -4.90 -13.67 4.92
CA GLN A 28 -6.13 -14.46 4.81
C GLN A 28 -6.61 -14.57 3.37
N PRO A 29 -7.39 -15.62 3.02
CA PRO A 29 -8.13 -15.63 1.78
C PRO A 29 -9.16 -14.49 1.74
N ILE A 30 -9.41 -13.94 0.55
CA ILE A 30 -10.50 -13.00 0.34
C ILE A 30 -11.84 -13.75 0.41
N GLU A 31 -12.68 -13.40 1.38
CA GLU A 31 -14.01 -14.00 1.51
C GLU A 31 -15.08 -13.15 0.82
N ARG A 32 -15.04 -11.84 1.08
CA ARG A 32 -15.97 -10.87 0.50
C ARG A 32 -15.34 -9.49 0.45
N PHE A 33 -15.65 -8.74 -0.61
CA PHE A 33 -15.24 -7.34 -0.75
C PHE A 33 -16.48 -6.48 -0.97
N TYR A 34 -16.64 -5.46 -0.14
CA TYR A 34 -17.69 -4.45 -0.30
C TYR A 34 -17.05 -3.17 -0.80
N PRO A 35 -17.40 -2.70 -2.02
CA PRO A 35 -16.90 -1.44 -2.52
C PRO A 35 -17.28 -0.30 -1.58
N ALA A 36 -16.34 0.60 -1.32
CA ALA A 36 -16.63 1.88 -0.65
C ALA A 36 -17.55 2.74 -1.54
N GLU A 37 -18.20 3.74 -0.94
CA GLU A 37 -19.08 4.68 -1.62
C GLU A 37 -18.39 5.34 -2.83
N ALA A 38 -19.18 5.74 -3.83
CA ALA A 38 -18.66 6.35 -5.07
C ALA A 38 -17.75 7.56 -4.81
N TYR A 39 -18.02 8.32 -3.75
CA TYR A 39 -17.19 9.44 -3.30
C TYR A 39 -15.74 9.05 -2.96
N HIS A 40 -15.52 7.84 -2.46
CA HIS A 40 -14.19 7.37 -2.06
C HIS A 40 -13.37 6.82 -3.23
N GLN A 41 -14.01 6.54 -4.37
CA GLN A 41 -13.33 6.02 -5.55
C GLN A 41 -12.53 7.15 -6.22
N GLU A 42 -11.29 6.87 -6.61
CA GLU A 42 -10.40 7.84 -7.26
C GLU A 42 -10.28 9.19 -6.53
N TYR A 43 -10.32 9.16 -5.18
CA TYR A 43 -10.43 10.35 -4.33
C TYR A 43 -9.37 11.43 -4.63
N ILE A 44 -8.11 11.02 -4.81
CA ILE A 44 -6.99 11.92 -5.11
C ILE A 44 -7.22 12.66 -6.44
N PHE A 45 -7.77 11.95 -7.43
CA PHE A 45 -8.05 12.51 -8.76
C PHE A 45 -9.23 13.48 -8.74
N HIS A 46 -10.28 13.17 -7.99
CA HIS A 46 -11.49 14.01 -7.91
C HIS A 46 -11.40 15.18 -6.92
N HIS A 47 -10.45 15.13 -5.98
CA HIS A 47 -10.26 16.17 -4.96
C HIS A 47 -8.83 16.69 -4.90
N PRO A 48 -8.26 17.17 -6.02
CA PRO A 48 -6.87 17.62 -6.05
C PRO A 48 -6.63 18.77 -5.08
N ASP A 49 -7.58 19.69 -4.90
CA ASP A 49 -7.40 20.86 -4.04
C ASP A 49 -7.62 20.57 -2.53
N ASN A 50 -7.95 19.32 -2.17
CA ASN A 50 -8.12 18.96 -0.77
C ASN A 50 -6.78 19.08 -0.02
N GLY A 51 -6.79 19.76 1.12
CA GLY A 51 -5.58 19.98 1.93
C GLY A 51 -4.89 18.69 2.36
N TYR A 52 -5.63 17.61 2.63
CA TYR A 52 -5.05 16.30 2.92
C TYR A 52 -4.38 15.69 1.68
N VAL A 53 -5.03 15.78 0.52
CA VAL A 53 -4.47 15.27 -0.74
C VAL A 53 -3.15 15.97 -1.09
N GLN A 54 -3.12 17.30 -1.00
CA GLN A 54 -1.95 18.11 -1.30
C GLN A 54 -0.80 17.87 -0.33
N ASN A 55 -1.09 17.80 0.97
CA ASN A 55 -0.04 17.79 1.99
C ASN A 55 0.40 16.37 2.41
N ILE A 56 -0.43 15.35 2.17
CA ILE A 56 -0.17 13.96 2.61
C ILE A 56 -0.12 13.02 1.41
N SER A 57 -1.23 12.87 0.67
CA SER A 57 -1.34 11.82 -0.35
C SER A 57 -0.37 11.98 -1.51
N ILE A 58 -0.25 13.19 -2.08
CA ILE A 58 0.67 13.46 -3.21
C ILE A 58 2.14 13.29 -2.79
N PRO A 59 2.61 13.90 -1.67
CA PRO A 59 3.99 13.72 -1.21
C PRO A 59 4.36 12.24 -0.96
N GLU A 60 3.48 11.47 -0.32
CA GLU A 60 3.72 10.04 -0.07
C GLU A 60 3.78 9.24 -1.38
N TYR A 61 2.88 9.50 -2.33
CA TYR A 61 2.91 8.88 -3.65
C TYR A 61 4.23 9.18 -4.39
N LEU A 62 4.67 10.44 -4.41
CA LEU A 62 5.93 10.84 -5.05
C LEU A 62 7.14 10.18 -4.38
N HIS A 63 7.15 10.07 -3.04
CA HIS A 63 8.18 9.37 -2.30
C HIS A 63 8.22 7.88 -2.64
N PHE A 64 7.06 7.22 -2.67
CA PHE A 64 6.94 5.82 -3.07
C PHE A 64 7.46 5.61 -4.49
N ARG A 65 7.00 6.42 -5.45
CA ARG A 65 7.43 6.34 -6.86
C ARG A 65 8.94 6.50 -7.03
N LYS A 66 9.59 7.34 -6.21
CA LYS A 66 11.04 7.53 -6.22
C LYS A 66 11.82 6.35 -5.61
N THR A 67 11.27 5.71 -4.58
CA THR A 67 12.01 4.72 -3.77
C THR A 67 11.70 3.28 -4.12
N PHE A 68 10.52 3.01 -4.68
CA PHE A 68 10.09 1.67 -5.03
C PHE A 68 10.79 1.18 -6.31
N ARG A 69 11.45 0.01 -6.20
CA ARG A 69 12.21 -0.62 -7.29
C ARG A 69 11.55 -1.90 -7.83
N GLY A 70 10.33 -2.20 -7.38
CA GLY A 70 9.57 -3.35 -7.84
C GLY A 70 8.71 -3.04 -9.08
N PRO A 71 7.98 -4.04 -9.59
CA PRO A 71 7.00 -3.81 -10.66
C PRO A 71 5.92 -2.85 -10.16
N PHE A 72 5.88 -1.66 -10.75
CA PHE A 72 4.88 -0.63 -10.50
C PHE A 72 3.98 -0.51 -11.73
N LYS A 73 2.67 -0.63 -11.53
CA LYS A 73 1.69 -0.25 -12.57
C LYS A 73 1.32 1.21 -12.30
N PRO A 74 1.65 2.14 -13.22
CA PRO A 74 1.32 3.54 -13.09
C PRO A 74 -0.20 3.79 -13.16
#